data_AF-A0A5N6Z6T9-F1
#
_entry.id   AF-A0A5N6Z6T9-F1
#
_cell.length_a   1.000
_cell.length_b   1.000
_cell.length_c   1.000
_cell.angle_alpha   90.00
_cell.angle_beta   90.00
_cell.angle_gamma   90.00
#
_symmetry.space_group_name_H-M   'P 1'
#
loop_
_entity.id
_entity.type
_entity.pdbx_description
1 polymer ?
#
loop_
_entity_poly.entity_id
_entity_poly.type
_entity_poly.pdbx_seq_one_letter_code
_entity_poly.pdbx_strand_id
1 'polypeptide(L)'
;MTGAKQVGYYQSSDCVDAAGFETCYDKADEGFATCVNKNCAGGSKECADSCGGNMTCMQAKCPNLGIDCIHVCECIRNTHYIECAATSCWNQVYSCEYQQTASDLLDTCINTDIDAIPFFPAPENAPGGCSCNLGRIAKVQVLADEKLNECVHNMTEMNRQGAYKQTKIYGDICVCCGQSSIISSIWDLCPKTIPSLLGADAWYDGLLAHSHWDECGLRLEDVNCAADLGYSNETQFHTGGKFPPNGTETLYNTGGVISTPVSGNTFTWTFHNLAHPITAAATNKAVPTKSESGGKAVTSTATSGTGDRFTFKNHLVHGDSFAMDSLVPLASSLNTCSTYTNNRNVNASGMLCSVETDVPVLFPASSPVKTD
;
A
#
# COMPACT_ATOMS: atom_id res chain seq x y z
N MET A 1 21.16 14.29 31.70
CA MET A 1 20.22 14.61 30.60
C MET A 1 20.62 13.71 29.46
N THR A 2 19.98 12.54 29.34
CA THR A 2 20.06 11.71 28.14
C THR A 2 19.46 12.52 27.00
N GLY A 3 20.20 12.68 25.89
CA GLY A 3 19.73 13.43 24.72
C GLY A 3 18.54 12.73 24.06
N ALA A 4 17.71 13.49 23.36
CA ALA A 4 16.60 12.94 22.58
C ALA A 4 17.11 11.87 21.60
N LYS A 5 16.51 10.68 21.63
CA LYS A 5 16.78 9.57 20.69
C LYS A 5 15.69 9.57 19.62
N GLN A 6 16.08 9.53 18.35
CA GLN A 6 15.17 9.25 17.25
C GLN A 6 14.84 7.76 17.25
N VAL A 7 13.55 7.43 17.24
CA VAL A 7 13.02 6.07 17.34
C VAL A 7 11.89 5.92 16.33
N GLY A 8 12.10 5.09 15.30
CA GLY A 8 11.24 5.10 14.11
C GLY A 8 11.14 6.51 13.52
N TYR A 9 9.92 6.99 13.30
CA TYR A 9 9.65 8.36 12.85
C TYR A 9 9.70 9.41 13.98
N TYR A 10 9.72 8.98 15.25
CA TYR A 10 9.54 9.85 16.40
C TYR A 10 10.84 10.43 16.94
N GLN A 11 10.71 11.58 17.59
CA GLN A 11 11.62 11.99 18.66
C GLN A 11 11.03 11.51 19.97
N SER A 12 11.67 10.55 20.63
CA SER A 12 11.21 9.95 21.89
C SER A 12 10.89 10.99 22.98
N SER A 13 11.60 12.11 23.00
CA SER A 13 11.37 13.22 23.95
C SER A 13 10.00 13.88 23.82
N ASP A 14 9.32 13.71 22.68
CA ASP A 14 7.98 14.23 22.43
C ASP A 14 6.88 13.31 23.00
N CYS A 15 7.25 12.09 23.41
CA CYS A 15 6.34 11.12 24.00
C CYS A 15 6.18 11.33 25.51
N VAL A 16 4.97 11.07 26.00
CA VAL A 16 4.64 11.14 27.44
C VAL A 16 5.52 10.25 28.32
N ASP A 17 5.96 9.10 27.81
CA ASP A 17 6.90 8.18 28.45
C ASP A 17 8.04 7.83 27.48
N ALA A 18 8.97 8.77 27.31
CA ALA A 18 10.11 8.63 26.39
C ALA A 18 10.91 7.34 26.62
N ALA A 19 11.26 7.02 27.87
CA ALA A 19 12.08 5.85 28.19
C ALA A 19 11.32 4.53 27.96
N GLY A 20 10.04 4.48 28.31
CA GLY A 20 9.20 3.32 28.01
C GLY A 20 8.99 3.15 26.50
N PHE A 21 8.82 4.25 25.76
CA PHE A 21 8.70 4.24 24.31
C PHE A 21 9.96 3.71 23.61
N GLU A 22 11.13 4.23 23.98
CA GLU A 22 12.43 3.74 23.49
C GLU A 22 12.60 2.24 23.76
N THR A 23 12.34 1.82 25.00
CA THR A 23 12.45 0.40 25.40
C THR A 23 11.47 -0.49 24.64
N CYS A 24 10.27 0.02 24.35
CA CYS A 24 9.25 -0.71 23.63
C CYS A 24 9.65 -0.95 22.16
N TYR A 25 10.17 0.08 21.49
CA TYR A 25 10.70 -0.05 20.12
C TYR A 25 11.91 -0.97 20.06
N ASP A 26 12.88 -0.82 20.97
CA ASP A 26 14.06 -1.68 21.01
C ASP A 26 13.65 -3.18 21.13
N LYS A 27 12.61 -3.49 21.93
CA LYS A 27 12.04 -4.85 22.03
C LYS A 27 11.36 -5.31 20.74
N ALA A 28 10.63 -4.43 20.06
CA ALA A 28 9.98 -4.76 18.80
C ALA A 28 11.03 -5.06 17.71
N ASP A 29 12.10 -4.29 17.65
CA ASP A 29 13.24 -4.53 16.74
C ASP A 29 14.00 -5.84 17.07
N GLU A 30 14.24 -6.12 18.36
CA GLU A 30 14.81 -7.41 18.79
C GLU A 30 13.89 -8.59 18.41
N GLY A 31 12.57 -8.39 18.54
CA GLY A 31 11.53 -9.34 18.14
C GLY A 31 11.56 -9.61 16.63
N PHE A 32 11.65 -8.56 15.82
CA PHE A 32 11.82 -8.67 14.36
C PHE A 32 13.06 -9.48 13.99
N ALA A 33 14.23 -9.09 14.53
CA ALA A 33 15.48 -9.79 14.25
C ALA A 33 15.37 -11.28 14.64
N THR A 34 14.77 -11.57 15.80
CA THR A 34 14.51 -12.94 16.25
C THR A 34 13.58 -13.69 15.31
N CYS A 35 12.51 -13.05 14.83
CA CYS A 35 11.55 -13.64 13.89
C CYS A 35 12.25 -14.02 12.58
N VAL A 36 13.00 -13.09 11.99
CA VAL A 36 13.71 -13.32 10.73
C VAL A 36 14.72 -14.46 10.87
N ASN A 37 15.52 -14.45 11.93
CA ASN A 37 16.56 -15.45 12.17
C ASN A 37 16.00 -16.86 12.38
N LYS A 38 14.79 -16.99 12.93
CA LYS A 38 14.18 -18.29 13.22
C LYS A 38 13.37 -18.84 12.05
N ASN A 39 12.68 -17.96 11.32
CA ASN A 39 11.62 -18.38 10.42
C ASN A 39 11.97 -18.20 8.94
N CYS A 40 12.90 -17.29 8.60
CA CYS A 40 13.21 -16.99 7.21
C CYS A 40 14.40 -17.84 6.71
N ALA A 41 14.22 -18.47 5.55
CA ALA A 41 15.27 -19.27 4.91
C ALA A 41 16.52 -18.41 4.69
N GLY A 42 17.70 -18.90 5.09
CA GLY A 42 18.95 -18.13 4.99
C GLY A 42 19.11 -17.02 6.05
N GLY A 43 18.23 -16.92 7.04
CA GLY A 43 18.38 -15.99 8.16
C GLY A 43 19.61 -16.31 9.01
N SER A 44 20.62 -15.44 8.96
CA SER A 44 21.68 -15.38 9.97
C SER A 44 21.53 -14.11 10.78
N LYS A 45 21.76 -14.22 12.09
CA LYS A 45 21.70 -13.09 13.04
C LYS A 45 22.59 -11.95 12.59
N GLU A 46 23.75 -12.25 11.99
CA GLU A 46 24.63 -11.21 11.48
C GLU A 46 24.00 -10.41 10.33
N CYS A 47 23.24 -11.04 9.41
CA CYS A 47 22.60 -10.34 8.29
C CYS A 47 21.52 -9.37 8.78
N ALA A 48 20.60 -9.86 9.63
CA ALA A 48 19.53 -9.06 10.21
C ALA A 48 20.06 -7.91 11.08
N ASP A 49 21.02 -8.20 11.96
CA ASP A 49 21.64 -7.20 12.83
C ASP A 49 22.40 -6.14 12.01
N SER A 50 23.08 -6.52 10.92
CA SER A 50 23.83 -5.59 10.06
C SER A 50 22.96 -4.57 9.33
N CYS A 51 21.67 -4.87 9.16
CA CYS A 51 20.72 -4.01 8.46
C CYS A 51 19.79 -3.25 9.41
N GLY A 52 19.80 -3.54 10.72
CA GLY A 52 18.98 -2.83 11.72
C GLY A 52 17.49 -2.79 11.36
N GLY A 53 16.98 -3.86 10.74
CA GLY A 53 15.59 -3.94 10.29
C GLY A 53 15.23 -3.09 9.06
N ASN A 54 16.20 -2.60 8.28
CA ASN A 54 15.94 -1.91 7.02
C ASN A 54 15.68 -2.89 5.86
N MET A 55 14.47 -2.86 5.28
CA MET A 55 14.07 -3.78 4.21
C MET A 55 14.92 -3.68 2.95
N THR A 56 15.25 -2.47 2.49
CA THR A 56 16.09 -2.28 1.28
C THR A 56 17.50 -2.88 1.49
N CYS A 57 18.05 -2.72 2.69
CA CYS A 57 19.30 -3.35 3.08
C CYS A 57 19.17 -4.87 3.11
N MET A 58 18.09 -5.40 3.69
CA MET A 58 17.83 -6.85 3.77
C MET A 58 17.68 -7.47 2.38
N GLN A 59 16.92 -6.84 1.48
CA GLN A 59 16.73 -7.32 0.11
C GLN A 59 18.04 -7.28 -0.70
N ALA A 60 18.87 -6.24 -0.49
CA ALA A 60 20.14 -6.10 -1.20
C ALA A 60 21.26 -7.00 -0.66
N LYS A 61 21.35 -7.17 0.67
CA LYS A 61 22.46 -7.86 1.34
C LYS A 61 22.14 -9.29 1.75
N CYS A 62 20.86 -9.65 1.83
CA CYS A 62 20.39 -10.95 2.29
C CYS A 62 19.41 -11.57 1.26
N PRO A 63 19.80 -11.75 -0.02
CA PRO A 63 18.88 -12.09 -1.13
C PRO A 63 18.25 -13.49 -1.02
N ASN A 64 18.75 -14.36 -0.14
CA ASN A 64 18.20 -15.69 0.09
C ASN A 64 17.07 -15.69 1.14
N LEU A 65 16.79 -14.56 1.77
CA LEU A 65 15.64 -14.40 2.65
C LEU A 65 14.36 -14.31 1.81
N GLY A 66 13.43 -15.24 2.01
CA GLY A 66 12.12 -15.18 1.38
C GLY A 66 11.41 -13.87 1.73
N ILE A 67 11.06 -13.07 0.73
CA ILE A 67 10.50 -11.71 0.91
C ILE A 67 9.23 -11.77 1.76
N ASP A 68 8.35 -12.75 1.48
CA ASP A 68 7.12 -13.00 2.24
C ASP A 68 7.37 -13.20 3.73
N CYS A 69 8.47 -13.89 4.08
CA CYS A 69 8.81 -14.12 5.48
C CYS A 69 9.26 -12.84 6.18
N ILE A 70 10.04 -11.99 5.49
CA ILE A 70 10.44 -10.68 6.03
C ILE A 70 9.18 -9.83 6.26
N HIS A 71 8.24 -9.80 5.32
CA HIS A 71 7.01 -9.03 5.46
C HIS A 71 6.15 -9.49 6.65
N VAL A 72 6.03 -10.80 6.88
CA VAL A 72 5.33 -11.31 8.08
C VAL A 72 6.02 -10.86 9.37
N CYS A 73 7.36 -10.94 9.45
CA CYS A 73 8.09 -10.47 10.63
C CYS A 73 7.96 -8.95 10.82
N GLU A 74 7.95 -8.21 9.72
CA GLU A 74 7.77 -6.76 9.68
C GLU A 74 6.37 -6.34 10.14
N CYS A 75 5.34 -7.05 9.69
CA CYS A 75 3.96 -6.88 10.15
C CYS A 75 3.84 -7.01 11.68
N ILE A 76 4.49 -8.03 12.26
CA ILE A 76 4.54 -8.21 13.73
C ILE A 76 5.25 -7.03 14.40
N ARG A 77 6.37 -6.56 13.84
CA ARG A 77 7.09 -5.40 14.36
C ARG A 77 6.22 -4.15 14.36
N ASN A 78 5.58 -3.84 13.24
CA ASN A 78 4.74 -2.67 13.09
C ASN A 78 3.49 -2.74 13.98
N THR A 79 2.96 -3.94 14.22
CA THR A 79 1.91 -4.16 15.23
C THR A 79 2.40 -3.71 16.60
N HIS A 80 3.60 -4.12 17.02
CA HIS A 80 4.19 -3.66 18.27
C HIS A 80 4.49 -2.16 18.28
N TYR A 81 4.88 -1.54 17.17
CA TYR A 81 5.05 -0.08 17.11
C TYR A 81 3.75 0.67 17.37
N ILE A 82 2.62 0.18 16.83
CA ILE A 82 1.29 0.72 17.15
C ILE A 82 0.98 0.57 18.65
N GLU A 83 1.28 -0.58 19.25
CA GLU A 83 1.12 -0.79 20.70
C GLU A 83 2.00 0.16 21.52
N CYS A 84 3.25 0.35 21.11
CA CYS A 84 4.21 1.26 21.76
C CYS A 84 3.70 2.69 21.74
N ALA A 85 3.18 3.15 20.60
CA ALA A 85 2.59 4.47 20.48
C ALA A 85 1.34 4.60 21.36
N ALA A 86 0.42 3.64 21.33
CA ALA A 86 -0.79 3.65 22.15
C ALA A 86 -0.50 3.56 23.67
N THR A 87 0.62 2.94 24.05
CA THR A 87 1.05 2.77 25.45
C THR A 87 1.83 3.98 25.95
N SER A 88 2.96 4.31 25.34
CA SER A 88 3.95 5.26 25.88
C SER A 88 4.05 6.57 25.10
N CYS A 89 3.38 6.70 23.95
CA CYS A 89 3.36 7.92 23.14
C CYS A 89 1.94 8.33 22.74
N TRP A 90 0.95 8.05 23.59
CA TRP A 90 -0.46 8.28 23.28
C TRP A 90 -0.79 9.75 23.02
N ASN A 91 0.09 10.68 23.41
CA ASN A 91 -0.03 12.10 23.15
C ASN A 91 0.35 12.51 21.70
N GLN A 92 0.86 11.57 20.89
CA GLN A 92 1.26 11.78 19.49
C GLN A 92 0.49 10.87 18.51
N VAL A 93 -0.59 10.19 18.93
CA VAL A 93 -1.30 9.20 18.08
C VAL A 93 -2.06 9.77 16.88
N TYR A 94 -2.07 11.10 16.69
CA TYR A 94 -2.59 11.72 15.48
C TYR A 94 -1.49 12.36 14.61
N SER A 95 -0.24 12.34 15.09
CA SER A 95 0.87 13.00 14.43
C SER A 95 1.22 12.34 13.09
N CYS A 96 1.98 13.02 12.25
CA CYS A 96 2.52 12.47 11.01
C CYS A 96 3.33 11.19 11.28
N GLU A 97 4.09 11.17 12.37
CA GLU A 97 4.90 10.01 12.76
C GLU A 97 4.03 8.79 13.03
N TYR A 98 2.90 8.96 13.74
CA TYR A 98 1.96 7.86 13.97
C TYR A 98 1.29 7.39 12.70
N GLN A 99 0.82 8.34 11.89
CA GLN A 99 0.16 8.00 10.64
C GLN A 99 1.12 7.28 9.67
N GLN A 100 2.41 7.62 9.67
CA GLN A 100 3.45 6.88 8.92
C GLN A 100 3.66 5.47 9.47
N THR A 101 3.76 5.30 10.79
CA THR A 101 3.85 3.95 11.41
C THR A 101 2.61 3.09 11.11
N ALA A 102 1.42 3.67 11.08
CA ALA A 102 0.20 2.96 10.69
C ALA A 102 0.20 2.59 9.20
N SER A 103 0.74 3.42 8.32
CA SER A 103 0.94 3.07 6.91
C SER A 103 1.96 1.94 6.74
N ASP A 104 3.06 1.93 7.47
CA ASP A 104 4.03 0.81 7.44
C ASP A 104 3.37 -0.52 7.84
N LEU A 105 2.41 -0.49 8.80
CA LEU A 105 1.63 -1.68 9.15
C LEU A 105 0.78 -2.16 7.96
N LEU A 106 0.06 -1.26 7.29
CA LEU A 106 -0.76 -1.58 6.12
C LEU A 106 0.07 -2.16 4.97
N ASP A 107 1.28 -1.64 4.77
CA ASP A 107 2.20 -2.06 3.71
C ASP A 107 2.82 -3.44 3.95
N THR A 108 2.82 -3.91 5.20
CA THR A 108 3.55 -5.12 5.60
C THR A 108 2.65 -6.25 6.03
N CYS A 109 1.44 -5.94 6.50
CA CYS A 109 0.43 -6.90 6.89
C CYS A 109 -0.62 -7.13 5.79
N ILE A 110 -0.83 -8.39 5.40
CA ILE A 110 -1.88 -8.77 4.45
C ILE A 110 -3.27 -8.74 5.10
N ASN A 111 -4.30 -8.36 4.33
CA ASN A 111 -5.71 -8.37 4.77
C ASN A 111 -5.96 -7.56 6.06
N THR A 112 -5.27 -6.43 6.18
CA THR A 112 -5.38 -5.52 7.32
C THR A 112 -6.64 -4.68 7.16
N ASP A 113 -7.56 -4.78 8.12
CA ASP A 113 -8.67 -3.84 8.22
C ASP A 113 -8.13 -2.49 8.71
N ILE A 114 -8.10 -1.50 7.82
CA ILE A 114 -7.62 -0.15 8.12
C ILE A 114 -8.41 0.50 9.26
N ASP A 115 -9.71 0.24 9.35
CA ASP A 115 -10.59 0.83 10.37
C ASP A 115 -10.41 0.14 11.74
N ALA A 116 -9.71 -1.01 11.79
CA ALA A 116 -9.31 -1.66 13.03
C ALA A 116 -8.06 -1.05 13.65
N ILE A 117 -7.23 -0.31 12.90
CA ILE A 117 -6.02 0.32 13.42
C ILE A 117 -6.43 1.47 14.36
N PRO A 118 -5.99 1.48 15.63
CA PRO A 118 -6.42 2.49 16.58
C PRO A 118 -6.00 3.89 16.10
N PHE A 119 -6.85 4.90 16.30
CA PHE A 119 -6.53 6.30 15.97
C PHE A 119 -6.24 6.58 14.48
N PHE A 120 -6.50 5.64 13.58
CA PHE A 120 -6.22 5.76 12.15
C PHE A 120 -7.46 5.41 11.30
N PRO A 121 -7.85 6.26 10.33
CA PRO A 121 -7.34 7.60 10.06
C PRO A 121 -7.55 8.56 11.24
N ALA A 122 -6.69 9.57 11.35
CA ALA A 122 -6.87 10.61 12.35
C ALA A 122 -8.17 11.41 12.07
N PRO A 123 -8.93 11.84 13.09
CA PRO A 123 -10.05 12.76 12.90
C PRO A 123 -9.62 14.06 12.21
N GLU A 124 -10.57 14.73 11.54
CA GLU A 124 -10.29 16.06 10.97
C GLU A 124 -9.90 17.06 12.06
N ASN A 125 -8.84 17.82 11.80
CA ASN A 125 -8.29 18.83 12.73
C ASN A 125 -7.94 18.26 14.12
N ALA A 126 -7.55 16.97 14.18
CA ALA A 126 -7.11 16.36 15.41
C ALA A 126 -5.94 17.15 16.05
N PRO A 127 -5.92 17.31 17.38
CA PRO A 127 -4.86 18.05 18.07
C PRO A 127 -3.50 17.38 17.86
N GLY A 128 -2.50 18.13 17.41
CA GLY A 128 -1.21 17.55 17.04
C GLY A 128 -1.24 16.71 15.75
N GLY A 129 -2.32 16.81 14.97
CA GLY A 129 -2.56 16.02 13.77
C GLY A 129 -1.58 16.33 12.64
N CYS A 130 -1.38 15.40 11.71
CA CYS A 130 -0.55 15.64 10.54
C CYS A 130 -1.18 16.68 9.57
N SER A 131 -0.36 17.52 8.94
CA SER A 131 -0.79 18.54 7.97
C SER A 131 -1.46 17.95 6.73
N CYS A 132 -1.17 16.69 6.44
CA CYS A 132 -1.86 15.85 5.47
C CYS A 132 -2.37 14.62 6.21
N ASN A 133 -3.66 14.30 6.07
CA ASN A 133 -4.22 13.10 6.68
C ASN A 133 -3.87 11.87 5.83
N LEU A 134 -2.75 11.23 6.17
CA LEU A 134 -2.24 10.05 5.47
C LEU A 134 -3.20 8.87 5.60
N GLY A 135 -3.97 8.80 6.68
CA GLY A 135 -5.00 7.77 6.83
C GLY A 135 -6.13 7.88 5.82
N ARG A 136 -6.52 9.09 5.43
CA ARG A 136 -7.51 9.27 4.35
C ARG A 136 -6.95 8.84 2.99
N ILE A 137 -5.68 9.17 2.71
CA ILE A 137 -4.98 8.67 1.51
C ILE A 137 -4.97 7.14 1.49
N ALA A 138 -4.52 6.52 2.59
CA ALA A 138 -4.45 5.07 2.72
C ALA A 138 -5.84 4.42 2.56
N LYS A 139 -6.90 5.01 3.12
CA LYS A 139 -8.27 4.49 3.00
C LYS A 139 -8.76 4.46 1.55
N VAL A 140 -8.49 5.52 0.78
CA VAL A 140 -8.82 5.54 -0.66
C VAL A 140 -8.03 4.47 -1.42
N GLN A 141 -6.76 4.29 -1.08
CA GLN A 141 -5.89 3.33 -1.76
C GLN A 141 -6.24 1.88 -1.42
N VAL A 142 -6.55 1.57 -0.16
CA VAL A 142 -7.04 0.24 0.26
C VAL A 142 -8.36 -0.09 -0.45
N LEU A 143 -9.31 0.85 -0.50
CA LEU A 143 -10.56 0.64 -1.24
C LEU A 143 -10.29 0.43 -2.74
N ALA A 144 -9.35 1.15 -3.33
CA ALA A 144 -9.00 0.94 -4.73
C ALA A 144 -8.41 -0.46 -4.99
N ASP A 145 -7.58 -0.99 -4.08
CA ASP A 145 -7.08 -2.36 -4.17
C ASP A 145 -8.20 -3.40 -4.02
N GLU A 146 -9.10 -3.23 -3.04
CA GLU A 146 -10.29 -4.07 -2.88
C GLU A 146 -11.13 -4.11 -4.18
N LYS A 147 -11.35 -2.96 -4.81
CA LYS A 147 -12.09 -2.87 -6.07
C LYS A 147 -11.35 -3.46 -7.27
N LEU A 148 -10.03 -3.35 -7.32
CA LEU A 148 -9.24 -4.06 -8.32
C LEU A 148 -9.36 -5.59 -8.15
N ASN A 149 -9.34 -6.10 -6.93
CA ASN A 149 -9.55 -7.52 -6.63
C ASN A 149 -10.95 -8.00 -7.03
N GLU A 150 -12.00 -7.23 -6.71
CA GLU A 150 -13.36 -7.50 -7.17
C GLU A 150 -13.46 -7.52 -8.70
N CYS A 151 -12.80 -6.57 -9.37
CA CYS A 151 -12.74 -6.54 -10.83
C CYS A 151 -12.10 -7.82 -11.41
N VAL A 152 -10.98 -8.28 -10.87
CA VAL A 152 -10.33 -9.53 -11.32
C VAL A 152 -11.26 -10.75 -11.14
N HIS A 153 -11.98 -10.80 -10.02
CA HIS A 153 -12.97 -11.86 -9.80
C HIS A 153 -14.08 -11.82 -10.86
N ASN A 154 -14.68 -10.65 -11.10
CA ASN A 154 -15.72 -10.48 -12.10
C ASN A 154 -15.23 -10.82 -13.52
N MET A 155 -14.02 -10.39 -13.88
CA MET A 155 -13.39 -10.75 -15.16
C MET A 155 -13.25 -12.27 -15.33
N THR A 156 -12.88 -12.96 -14.25
CA THR A 156 -12.77 -14.43 -14.25
C THR A 156 -14.11 -15.09 -14.54
N GLU A 157 -15.18 -14.62 -13.90
CA GLU A 157 -16.53 -15.13 -14.16
C GLU A 157 -17.02 -14.82 -15.58
N MET A 158 -16.80 -13.61 -16.08
CA MET A 158 -17.13 -13.23 -17.47
C MET A 158 -16.40 -14.09 -18.50
N ASN A 159 -15.13 -14.38 -18.27
CA ASN A 159 -14.34 -15.26 -19.13
C ASN A 159 -14.87 -16.70 -19.13
N ARG A 160 -15.32 -17.22 -17.99
CA ARG A 160 -15.96 -18.55 -17.92
C ARG A 160 -17.26 -18.61 -18.74
N GLN A 161 -17.93 -17.48 -18.93
CA GLN A 161 -19.14 -17.34 -19.74
C GLN A 161 -18.85 -17.08 -21.22
N GLY A 162 -17.57 -17.01 -21.63
CA GLY A 162 -17.17 -16.75 -23.02
C GLY A 162 -17.26 -15.28 -23.44
N ALA A 163 -17.47 -14.35 -22.51
CA ALA A 163 -17.63 -12.91 -22.78
C ALA A 163 -16.30 -12.16 -22.96
N TYR A 164 -15.31 -12.77 -23.63
CA TYR A 164 -13.90 -12.30 -23.64
C TYR A 164 -13.71 -10.84 -24.08
N LYS A 165 -14.47 -10.38 -25.09
CA LYS A 165 -14.36 -8.99 -25.59
C LYS A 165 -14.85 -7.98 -24.54
N GLN A 166 -15.97 -8.29 -23.89
CA GLN A 166 -16.51 -7.48 -22.81
C GLN A 166 -15.59 -7.52 -21.59
N THR A 167 -15.01 -8.68 -21.26
CA THR A 167 -14.05 -8.82 -20.16
C THR A 167 -12.86 -7.89 -20.35
N LYS A 168 -12.32 -7.80 -21.58
CA LYS A 168 -11.20 -6.91 -21.86
C LYS A 168 -11.55 -5.45 -21.57
N ILE A 169 -12.68 -4.96 -22.11
CA ILE A 169 -13.13 -3.57 -21.91
C ILE A 169 -13.38 -3.29 -20.43
N TYR A 170 -14.03 -4.21 -19.72
CA TYR A 170 -14.29 -4.08 -18.29
C TYR A 170 -12.99 -4.02 -17.48
N GLY A 171 -12.04 -4.93 -17.74
CA GLY A 171 -10.74 -4.94 -17.05
C GLY A 171 -9.93 -3.68 -17.32
N ASP A 172 -9.93 -3.22 -18.57
CA ASP A 172 -9.30 -1.97 -18.99
C ASP A 172 -9.84 -0.75 -18.22
N ILE A 173 -11.17 -0.65 -18.06
CA ILE A 173 -11.80 0.41 -17.28
C ILE A 173 -11.48 0.28 -15.79
N CYS A 174 -11.58 -0.93 -15.24
CA CYS A 174 -11.28 -1.21 -13.83
C CYS A 174 -9.87 -0.78 -13.45
N VAL A 175 -8.86 -1.17 -14.24
CA VAL A 175 -7.47 -0.80 -13.99
C VAL A 175 -7.30 0.71 -14.05
N CYS A 176 -7.87 1.38 -15.05
CA CYS A 176 -7.81 2.83 -15.16
C CYS A 176 -8.46 3.55 -13.96
N CYS A 177 -9.61 3.07 -13.50
CA CYS A 177 -10.27 3.61 -12.30
C CYS A 177 -9.42 3.42 -11.04
N GLY A 178 -8.83 2.25 -10.84
CA GLY A 178 -7.97 1.97 -9.68
C GLY A 178 -6.69 2.80 -9.69
N GLN A 179 -5.98 2.85 -10.81
CA GLN A 179 -4.79 3.68 -10.98
C GLN A 179 -5.07 5.16 -10.72
N SER A 180 -6.18 5.64 -11.29
CA SER A 180 -6.60 7.02 -11.11
C SER A 180 -7.01 7.31 -9.67
N SER A 181 -7.75 6.43 -9.01
CA SER A 181 -8.14 6.58 -7.60
C SER A 181 -6.93 6.66 -6.67
N ILE A 182 -5.97 5.75 -6.85
CA ILE A 182 -4.75 5.66 -6.03
C ILE A 182 -3.90 6.91 -6.15
N ILE A 183 -3.62 7.36 -7.37
CA ILE A 183 -2.73 8.50 -7.58
C ILE A 183 -3.45 9.81 -7.28
N SER A 184 -4.73 9.95 -7.64
CA SER A 184 -5.48 11.20 -7.41
C SER A 184 -5.65 11.49 -5.91
N SER A 185 -5.70 10.47 -5.05
CA SER A 185 -5.79 10.66 -3.60
C SER A 185 -4.64 11.48 -3.03
N ILE A 186 -3.45 11.41 -3.63
CA ILE A 186 -2.28 12.19 -3.21
C ILE A 186 -2.51 13.69 -3.45
N TRP A 187 -2.96 14.06 -4.65
CA TRP A 187 -3.15 15.46 -5.02
C TRP A 187 -4.44 16.06 -4.46
N ASP A 188 -5.52 15.28 -4.40
CA ASP A 188 -6.83 15.81 -4.00
C ASP A 188 -6.96 15.94 -2.48
N LEU A 189 -6.43 14.97 -1.72
CA LEU A 189 -6.51 14.98 -0.26
C LEU A 189 -5.42 15.84 0.36
N CYS A 190 -4.25 15.93 -0.28
CA CYS A 190 -3.09 16.67 0.24
C CYS A 190 -2.44 17.59 -0.80
N PRO A 191 -3.19 18.56 -1.36
CA PRO A 191 -2.75 19.38 -2.49
C PRO A 191 -1.55 20.28 -2.20
N LYS A 192 -1.27 20.55 -0.93
CA LYS A 192 -0.15 21.42 -0.50
C LYS A 192 1.14 20.65 -0.25
N THR A 193 1.04 19.34 -0.04
CA THR A 193 2.18 18.50 0.32
C THR A 193 2.94 18.08 -0.93
N ILE A 194 4.27 18.01 -0.83
CA ILE A 194 5.11 17.49 -1.91
C ILE A 194 4.70 16.03 -2.20
N PRO A 195 4.24 15.69 -3.43
CA PRO A 195 3.69 14.36 -3.73
C PRO A 195 4.67 13.19 -3.50
N SER A 196 5.98 13.40 -3.70
CA SER A 196 6.98 12.37 -3.44
C SER A 196 7.13 12.02 -1.96
N LEU A 197 6.74 12.94 -1.05
CA LEU A 197 6.64 12.64 0.38
C LEU A 197 5.34 11.90 0.73
N LEU A 198 4.49 11.58 -0.25
CA LEU A 198 3.25 10.82 -0.13
C LEU A 198 3.30 9.55 -1.00
N GLY A 199 4.50 9.14 -1.43
CA GLY A 199 4.70 7.91 -2.21
C GLY A 199 4.35 8.03 -3.70
N ALA A 200 4.13 9.24 -4.24
CA ALA A 200 3.80 9.41 -5.65
C ALA A 200 4.84 8.76 -6.58
N ASP A 201 6.13 8.94 -6.30
CA ASP A 201 7.22 8.37 -7.12
C ASP A 201 7.14 6.83 -7.14
N ALA A 202 6.87 6.19 -6.00
CA ALA A 202 6.73 4.74 -5.90
C ALA A 202 5.53 4.21 -6.69
N TRP A 203 4.40 4.92 -6.65
CA TRP A 203 3.25 4.59 -7.49
C TRP A 203 3.50 4.83 -8.98
N TYR A 204 4.21 5.89 -9.34
CA TYR A 204 4.60 6.11 -10.72
C TYR A 204 5.45 4.96 -11.24
N ASP A 205 6.51 4.58 -10.52
CA ASP A 205 7.43 3.52 -10.93
C ASP A 205 6.77 2.14 -10.89
N GLY A 206 6.02 1.83 -9.82
CA GLY A 206 5.45 0.50 -9.59
C GLY A 206 4.14 0.21 -10.30
N LEU A 207 3.30 1.23 -10.53
CA LEU A 207 1.94 1.06 -11.05
C LEU A 207 1.74 1.70 -12.43
N LEU A 208 2.27 2.91 -12.65
CA LEU A 208 1.95 3.67 -13.87
C LEU A 208 2.94 3.40 -15.01
N ALA A 209 4.24 3.39 -14.74
CA ALA A 209 5.31 3.31 -15.76
C ALA A 209 5.28 2.03 -16.60
N HIS A 210 4.69 0.97 -16.07
CA HIS A 210 4.58 -0.34 -16.73
C HIS A 210 3.16 -0.63 -17.24
N SER A 211 2.29 0.37 -17.26
CA SER A 211 0.89 0.25 -17.66
C SER A 211 0.53 1.17 -18.83
N HIS A 212 -0.63 0.92 -19.44
CA HIS A 212 -1.22 1.77 -20.48
C HIS A 212 -1.92 3.01 -19.87
N TRP A 213 -1.28 3.66 -18.90
CA TRP A 213 -1.86 4.78 -18.15
C TRP A 213 -2.23 5.96 -19.04
N ASP A 214 -1.45 6.21 -20.09
CA ASP A 214 -1.72 7.21 -21.11
C ASP A 214 -3.02 6.94 -21.89
N GLU A 215 -3.40 5.67 -22.05
CA GLU A 215 -4.66 5.26 -22.68
C GLU A 215 -5.87 5.43 -21.75
N CYS A 216 -5.68 5.54 -20.43
CA CYS A 216 -6.77 5.71 -19.47
C CYS A 216 -7.52 7.03 -19.65
N GLY A 217 -6.87 8.04 -20.24
CA GLY A 217 -7.49 9.33 -20.57
C GLY A 217 -8.83 9.22 -21.28
N LEU A 218 -8.85 8.47 -22.39
CA LEU A 218 -10.04 8.28 -23.21
C LEU A 218 -11.05 7.31 -22.58
N ARG A 219 -10.56 6.35 -21.77
CA ARG A 219 -11.38 5.29 -21.19
C ARG A 219 -12.22 5.77 -20.00
N LEU A 220 -11.77 6.83 -19.33
CA LEU A 220 -12.44 7.40 -18.17
C LEU A 220 -13.41 8.55 -18.50
N GLU A 221 -13.49 9.02 -19.75
CA GLU A 221 -14.37 10.15 -20.12
C GLU A 221 -15.86 9.83 -19.93
N ASP A 222 -16.28 8.59 -20.17
CA ASP A 222 -17.68 8.14 -20.12
C ASP A 222 -17.98 7.16 -18.97
N VAL A 223 -17.06 6.99 -18.01
CA VAL A 223 -17.20 6.02 -16.92
C VAL A 223 -17.29 6.74 -15.58
N ASN A 224 -18.28 6.37 -14.76
CA ASN A 224 -18.33 6.81 -13.38
C ASN A 224 -17.74 5.73 -12.46
N CYS A 225 -16.42 5.76 -12.27
CA CYS A 225 -15.70 4.76 -11.45
C CYS A 225 -16.31 4.57 -10.05
N ALA A 226 -16.82 5.64 -9.42
CA ALA A 226 -17.44 5.54 -8.10
C ALA A 226 -18.82 4.87 -8.16
N ALA A 227 -19.70 5.31 -9.07
CA ALA A 227 -21.06 4.78 -9.15
C ALA A 227 -21.14 3.40 -9.80
N ASP A 228 -20.33 3.15 -10.83
CA ASP A 228 -20.40 1.95 -11.67
C ASP A 228 -19.53 0.81 -11.11
N LEU A 229 -18.41 1.14 -10.46
CA LEU A 229 -17.41 0.17 -10.00
C LEU A 229 -17.11 0.25 -8.49
N GLY A 230 -17.72 1.20 -7.76
CA GLY A 230 -17.61 1.27 -6.30
C GLY A 230 -16.29 1.83 -5.78
N TYR A 231 -15.48 2.49 -6.61
CA TYR A 231 -14.29 3.22 -6.15
C TYR A 231 -14.67 4.42 -5.27
N SER A 232 -13.70 4.95 -4.52
CA SER A 232 -13.92 6.12 -3.66
C SER A 232 -14.43 7.33 -4.44
N ASN A 233 -15.36 8.07 -3.83
CA ASN A 233 -15.81 9.38 -4.30
C ASN A 233 -15.14 10.54 -3.55
N GLU A 234 -14.14 10.27 -2.70
CA GLU A 234 -13.39 11.31 -2.00
C GLU A 234 -12.44 12.08 -2.93
N THR A 235 -12.14 11.53 -4.10
CA THR A 235 -11.19 12.08 -5.07
C THR A 235 -11.83 12.21 -6.44
N GLN A 236 -11.24 13.05 -7.28
CA GLN A 236 -11.46 13.01 -8.71
C GLN A 236 -10.67 11.84 -9.33
N PHE A 237 -11.04 11.48 -10.55
CA PHE A 237 -10.32 10.47 -11.34
C PHE A 237 -9.47 11.18 -12.40
N HIS A 238 -8.31 11.70 -11.98
CA HIS A 238 -7.37 12.37 -12.89
C HIS A 238 -6.72 11.38 -13.84
N THR A 239 -6.39 11.83 -15.05
CA THR A 239 -5.70 11.03 -16.09
C THR A 239 -4.28 11.56 -16.32
N GLY A 240 -3.46 10.82 -17.06
CA GLY A 240 -2.10 11.24 -17.41
C GLY A 240 -2.01 12.69 -17.89
N GLY A 241 -1.14 13.48 -17.24
CA GLY A 241 -0.89 14.88 -17.56
C GLY A 241 -1.95 15.89 -17.06
N LYS A 242 -3.00 15.45 -16.36
CA LYS A 242 -4.08 16.33 -15.86
C LYS A 242 -4.07 16.56 -14.34
N PHE A 243 -2.99 16.18 -13.65
CA PHE A 243 -2.89 16.40 -12.22
C PHE A 243 -2.82 17.89 -11.86
N PRO A 244 -3.36 18.28 -10.70
CA PRO A 244 -3.13 19.60 -10.13
C PRO A 244 -1.62 19.89 -9.97
N PRO A 245 -1.22 21.18 -9.89
CA PRO A 245 0.16 21.54 -9.59
C PRO A 245 0.64 20.89 -8.29
N ASN A 246 1.90 20.48 -8.26
CA ASN A 246 2.50 19.86 -7.08
C ASN A 246 2.51 20.82 -5.89
N GLY A 247 2.18 20.28 -4.72
CA GLY A 247 2.42 20.93 -3.43
C GLY A 247 3.91 21.16 -3.18
N THR A 248 4.20 22.10 -2.28
CA THR A 248 5.58 22.53 -1.95
C THR A 248 5.94 22.39 -0.47
N GLU A 249 4.97 22.01 0.37
CA GLU A 249 5.15 21.85 1.81
C GLU A 249 5.62 20.43 2.16
N THR A 250 6.53 20.32 3.14
CA THR A 250 6.81 19.05 3.80
C THR A 250 5.66 18.63 4.72
N LEU A 251 5.64 17.38 5.17
CA LEU A 251 4.75 16.96 6.27
C LEU A 251 5.16 17.65 7.57
N TYR A 252 4.18 18.02 8.39
CA TYR A 252 4.39 18.61 9.71
C TYR A 252 3.19 18.37 10.62
N ASN A 253 3.39 18.47 11.93
CA ASN A 253 2.31 18.34 12.89
C ASN A 253 1.70 19.72 13.16
N THR A 254 0.38 19.78 13.06
CA THR A 254 -0.43 20.93 13.42
C THR A 254 -0.42 21.16 14.94
N GLY A 255 -0.85 22.34 15.38
CA GLY A 255 -0.92 22.66 16.81
C GLY A 255 -1.92 21.81 17.59
N GLY A 256 -1.82 21.87 18.92
CA GLY A 256 -2.73 21.20 19.84
C GLY A 256 -2.02 20.19 20.74
N VAL A 257 -2.71 19.76 21.80
CA VAL A 257 -2.16 18.81 22.79
C VAL A 257 -3.22 17.79 23.13
N ILE A 258 -2.86 16.52 23.02
CA ILE A 258 -3.60 15.41 23.63
C ILE A 258 -3.10 15.30 25.07
N SER A 259 -3.89 15.75 26.05
CA SER A 259 -3.48 15.81 27.46
C SER A 259 -3.89 14.58 28.28
N THR A 260 -4.74 13.72 27.71
CA THR A 260 -5.22 12.47 28.30
C THR A 260 -5.35 11.39 27.21
N PRO A 261 -5.14 10.10 27.52
CA PRO A 261 -5.27 9.03 26.54
C PRO A 261 -6.64 9.04 25.85
N VAL A 262 -6.65 9.04 24.51
CA VAL A 262 -7.86 9.21 23.69
C VAL A 262 -8.90 8.11 23.96
N SER A 263 -8.46 6.86 24.10
CA SER A 263 -9.33 5.70 24.39
C SER A 263 -9.48 5.39 25.88
N GLY A 264 -9.09 6.31 26.77
CA GLY A 264 -9.00 6.07 28.20
C GLY A 264 -7.73 5.32 28.63
N ASN A 265 -7.59 5.10 29.94
CA ASN A 265 -6.36 4.53 30.53
C ASN A 265 -6.07 3.09 30.08
N THR A 266 -7.10 2.35 29.71
CA THR A 266 -6.99 0.98 29.21
C THR A 266 -7.99 0.78 28.10
N PHE A 267 -7.58 0.12 27.04
CA PHE A 267 -8.47 -0.34 25.99
C PHE A 267 -7.94 -1.66 25.40
N THR A 268 -8.71 -2.30 24.54
CA THR A 268 -8.27 -3.49 23.82
C THR A 268 -8.39 -3.22 22.34
N TRP A 269 -7.27 -3.35 21.63
CA TRP A 269 -7.22 -3.36 20.18
C TRP A 269 -7.32 -4.80 19.71
N THR A 270 -8.14 -5.08 18.70
CA THR A 270 -8.19 -6.41 18.09
C THR A 270 -7.58 -6.35 16.71
N PHE A 271 -6.54 -7.15 16.47
CA PHE A 271 -5.82 -7.21 15.21
C PHE A 271 -5.73 -8.67 14.74
N HIS A 272 -6.21 -8.98 13.54
CA HIS A 272 -6.34 -10.36 13.03
C HIS A 272 -6.94 -11.36 14.05
N ASN A 273 -8.01 -10.97 14.74
CA ASN A 273 -8.68 -11.74 15.80
C ASN A 273 -7.84 -11.99 17.07
N LEU A 274 -6.68 -11.36 17.21
CA LEU A 274 -5.88 -11.35 18.43
C LEU A 274 -6.19 -10.09 19.24
N ALA A 275 -6.45 -10.27 20.53
CA ALA A 275 -6.69 -9.16 21.44
C ALA A 275 -5.38 -8.64 22.02
N HIS A 276 -5.14 -7.34 21.82
CA HIS A 276 -3.99 -6.58 22.27
C HIS A 276 -4.45 -5.62 23.39
N PRO A 277 -4.35 -6.02 24.66
CA PRO A 277 -4.71 -5.15 25.77
C PRO A 277 -3.65 -4.03 25.91
N ILE A 278 -4.12 -2.79 25.81
CA ILE A 278 -3.28 -1.60 25.94
C ILE A 278 -3.56 -0.95 27.29
N THR A 279 -2.50 -0.57 28.00
CA THR A 279 -2.57 0.27 29.20
C THR A 279 -1.73 1.51 28.96
N ALA A 280 -2.38 2.66 28.83
CA ALA A 280 -1.70 3.92 28.59
C ALA A 280 -0.80 4.29 29.79
N ALA A 281 0.43 4.71 29.50
CA ALA A 281 1.37 5.18 30.50
C ALA A 281 0.80 6.39 31.23
N ALA A 282 0.85 6.36 32.55
CA ALA A 282 0.43 7.48 33.38
C ALA A 282 1.41 8.65 33.24
N THR A 283 0.89 9.87 33.15
CA THR A 283 1.73 11.06 33.16
C THR A 283 1.87 11.62 34.57
N ASN A 284 3.09 11.62 35.11
CA ASN A 284 3.44 12.32 36.36
C ASN A 284 4.04 13.71 36.10
N LYS A 285 4.09 14.14 34.83
CA LYS A 285 4.67 15.41 34.38
C LYS A 285 3.71 16.13 33.44
N ALA A 286 4.02 17.38 33.12
CA ALA A 286 3.36 18.05 32.00
C ALA A 286 3.57 17.21 30.74
N VAL A 287 2.49 16.91 30.02
CA VAL A 287 2.57 16.20 28.74
C VAL A 287 3.42 17.05 27.79
N PRO A 288 4.47 16.48 27.17
CA PRO A 288 5.25 17.22 26.18
C PRO A 288 4.33 17.75 25.09
N THR A 289 4.36 19.06 24.90
CA THR A 289 3.70 19.70 23.76
C THR A 289 4.70 19.74 22.62
N LYS A 290 4.38 19.06 21.53
CA LYS A 290 5.09 19.29 20.29
C LYS A 290 4.59 20.62 19.73
N SER A 291 5.49 21.60 19.65
CA SER A 291 5.17 22.87 19.00
C SER A 291 4.77 22.61 17.55
N GLU A 292 3.82 23.37 17.05
CA GLU A 292 3.52 23.40 15.62
C GLU A 292 4.81 23.63 14.85
N SER A 293 5.18 22.67 14.01
CA SER A 293 6.32 22.81 13.12
C SER A 293 5.81 23.39 11.80
N GLY A 294 6.34 24.52 11.38
CA GLY A 294 5.98 25.07 10.07
C GLY A 294 6.49 24.16 8.96
N GLY A 295 5.63 23.80 8.00
CA GLY A 295 6.04 23.14 6.77
C GLY A 295 7.11 23.98 6.06
N LYS A 296 8.29 23.40 5.81
CA LYS A 296 9.32 24.11 5.03
C LYS A 296 8.94 24.03 3.56
N ALA A 297 8.69 25.18 2.95
CA ALA A 297 8.62 25.27 1.50
C ALA A 297 9.98 24.90 0.92
N VAL A 298 10.02 23.88 0.06
CA VAL A 298 11.25 23.53 -0.66
C VAL A 298 11.40 24.48 -1.84
N THR A 299 12.28 25.48 -1.73
CA THR A 299 12.74 26.25 -2.89
C THR A 299 13.66 25.37 -3.73
N SER A 300 13.42 25.33 -5.04
CA SER A 300 14.18 24.55 -6.01
C SER A 300 15.62 25.07 -6.15
N THR A 301 16.50 24.66 -5.22
CA THR A 301 17.95 24.76 -5.37
C THR A 301 18.55 23.44 -4.93
N ALA A 302 18.98 22.64 -5.90
CA ALA A 302 19.71 21.40 -5.62
C ALA A 302 20.99 21.72 -4.85
N THR A 303 21.08 21.26 -3.60
CA THR A 303 22.35 21.12 -2.90
C THR A 303 22.29 19.86 -2.04
N SER A 304 23.21 18.95 -2.34
CA SER A 304 23.41 17.68 -1.65
C SER A 304 23.80 17.95 -0.20
N GLY A 305 22.84 17.84 0.71
CA GLY A 305 23.04 17.91 2.15
C GLY A 305 22.18 16.84 2.81
N THR A 306 22.83 15.90 3.49
CA THR A 306 22.23 14.81 4.24
C THR A 306 21.43 15.38 5.42
N GLY A 307 20.15 15.69 5.17
CA GLY A 307 19.16 16.06 6.16
C GLY A 307 17.93 15.19 5.94
N ASP A 308 17.51 14.49 6.98
CA ASP A 308 16.45 13.47 6.95
C ASP A 308 15.23 13.94 6.17
N ARG A 309 15.00 13.25 5.04
CA ARG A 309 13.89 13.46 4.13
C ARG A 309 12.77 12.53 4.59
N PHE A 310 11.75 13.09 5.26
CA PHE A 310 10.52 12.38 5.64
C PHE A 310 9.83 11.82 4.39
N THR A 311 10.20 10.62 3.98
CA THR A 311 9.65 9.97 2.79
C THR A 311 8.58 9.01 3.28
N PHE A 312 7.32 9.31 3.00
CA PHE A 312 6.26 8.31 3.08
C PHE A 312 6.59 7.23 2.07
N LYS A 313 7.04 6.08 2.57
CA LYS A 313 7.22 4.90 1.76
C LYS A 313 5.87 4.23 1.71
N ASN A 314 5.02 4.63 0.77
CA ASN A 314 3.84 3.85 0.48
C ASN A 314 4.29 2.64 -0.34
N HIS A 315 4.54 1.54 0.35
CA HIS A 315 4.76 0.22 -0.22
C HIS A 315 3.46 -0.60 -0.26
N LEU A 316 2.29 0.05 -0.38
CA LEU A 316 1.02 -0.59 -0.80
C LEU A 316 1.09 -1.30 -2.17
N VAL A 317 2.28 -1.40 -2.76
CA VAL A 317 2.61 -2.24 -3.90
C VAL A 317 3.62 -3.30 -3.45
N HIS A 318 3.11 -4.40 -2.88
CA HIS A 318 3.59 -5.68 -3.36
C HIS A 318 3.10 -5.84 -4.79
N GLY A 319 3.97 -5.47 -5.72
CA GLY A 319 3.88 -5.90 -7.11
C GLY A 319 3.89 -7.43 -7.24
N ASP A 320 4.14 -8.17 -6.17
CA ASP A 320 4.30 -9.62 -6.15
C ASP A 320 3.45 -10.26 -5.03
N SER A 321 2.11 -10.14 -5.06
CA SER A 321 1.21 -11.24 -4.66
C SER A 321 -0.28 -10.89 -4.79
N PHE A 322 -0.89 -11.53 -5.79
CA PHE A 322 -2.31 -11.78 -6.09
C PHE A 322 -3.00 -10.95 -7.20
N ALA A 323 -2.96 -9.62 -7.23
CA ALA A 323 -3.66 -8.87 -8.30
C ALA A 323 -2.80 -8.60 -9.55
N MET A 324 -1.57 -8.08 -9.38
CA MET A 324 -0.69 -7.68 -10.50
C MET A 324 -0.08 -8.87 -11.26
N ASP A 325 0.30 -9.93 -10.56
CA ASP A 325 0.76 -11.20 -11.16
C ASP A 325 -0.34 -11.92 -11.96
N SER A 326 -1.62 -11.53 -11.80
CA SER A 326 -2.72 -12.01 -12.64
C SER A 326 -2.98 -11.06 -13.82
N LEU A 327 -2.78 -9.74 -13.65
CA LEU A 327 -3.09 -8.73 -14.67
C LEU A 327 -1.97 -8.52 -15.71
N VAL A 328 -0.69 -8.60 -15.32
CA VAL A 328 0.46 -8.50 -16.23
C VAL A 328 0.55 -9.68 -17.23
N PRO A 329 0.33 -10.95 -16.82
CA PRO A 329 0.22 -12.04 -17.78
C PRO A 329 -1.09 -12.01 -18.58
N LEU A 330 -2.19 -11.44 -18.07
CA LEU A 330 -3.42 -11.28 -18.88
C LEU A 330 -3.22 -10.26 -20.01
N ALA A 331 -2.60 -9.10 -19.74
CA ALA A 331 -2.30 -8.11 -20.77
C ALA A 331 -1.28 -8.60 -21.81
N SER A 332 -0.27 -9.37 -21.39
CA SER A 332 0.77 -9.91 -22.29
C SER A 332 0.36 -11.20 -23.03
N SER A 333 -0.47 -12.07 -22.44
CA SER A 333 -1.01 -13.28 -23.10
C SER A 333 -2.08 -12.98 -24.16
N LEU A 334 -2.81 -11.87 -24.01
CA LEU A 334 -3.78 -11.41 -25.01
C LEU A 334 -3.10 -10.89 -26.30
N ASN A 335 -1.88 -10.32 -26.20
CA ASN A 335 -1.12 -9.87 -27.38
C ASN A 335 -0.40 -11.01 -28.12
N THR A 336 -0.11 -12.13 -27.46
CA THR A 336 0.54 -13.29 -28.09
C THR A 336 -0.42 -14.16 -28.91
N CYS A 337 -1.74 -14.07 -28.65
CA CYS A 337 -2.74 -14.73 -29.51
C CYS A 337 -2.95 -14.03 -30.86
N SER A 338 -2.54 -12.76 -31.01
CA SER A 338 -2.71 -12.00 -32.26
C SER A 338 -1.56 -12.20 -33.26
N THR A 339 -0.42 -12.76 -32.84
CA THR A 339 0.82 -12.77 -33.64
C THR A 339 1.38 -14.14 -34.04
N TYR A 340 0.76 -15.26 -33.63
CA TYR A 340 1.21 -16.62 -34.00
C TYR A 340 0.35 -17.28 -35.08
N THR A 341 0.45 -16.79 -36.32
CA THR A 341 0.24 -17.64 -37.50
C THR A 341 1.57 -18.30 -37.88
N ASN A 342 1.61 -19.64 -37.85
CA ASN A 342 2.69 -20.54 -38.25
C ASN A 342 3.86 -20.78 -37.27
N ASN A 343 3.65 -21.64 -36.27
CA ASN A 343 4.36 -22.93 -36.14
C ASN A 343 4.08 -23.58 -34.77
N ARG A 344 3.98 -24.91 -34.76
CA ARG A 344 3.77 -25.73 -33.56
C ARG A 344 4.94 -25.57 -32.60
N ASN A 345 4.66 -25.21 -31.34
CA ASN A 345 5.23 -25.82 -30.13
C ASN A 345 4.53 -25.27 -28.87
N VAL A 346 4.32 -26.17 -27.90
CA VAL A 346 3.58 -25.99 -26.65
C VAL A 346 4.41 -25.18 -25.64
N ASN A 347 3.78 -24.28 -24.87
CA ASN A 347 4.38 -23.65 -23.68
C ASN A 347 3.62 -24.02 -22.38
N ALA A 348 4.33 -24.02 -21.26
CA ALA A 348 4.07 -24.69 -19.98
C ALA A 348 3.01 -24.04 -19.07
N SER A 349 1.83 -23.70 -19.59
CA SER A 349 0.70 -23.21 -18.77
C SER A 349 -0.65 -23.87 -19.07
N GLY A 350 -0.68 -24.94 -19.88
CA GLY A 350 -1.87 -25.82 -19.96
C GLY A 350 -3.17 -25.19 -20.46
N MET A 351 -3.15 -24.04 -21.15
CA MET A 351 -4.33 -23.49 -21.83
C MET A 351 -4.33 -23.86 -23.32
N LEU A 352 -5.37 -24.57 -23.77
CA LEU A 352 -5.63 -24.88 -25.17
C LEU A 352 -6.28 -23.67 -25.87
N CYS A 353 -5.59 -23.07 -26.84
CA CYS A 353 -6.21 -22.15 -27.79
C CYS A 353 -7.04 -22.95 -28.79
N SER A 354 -8.37 -22.80 -28.78
CA SER A 354 -9.22 -23.34 -29.85
C SER A 354 -9.18 -22.40 -31.06
N VAL A 355 -8.72 -22.91 -32.20
CA VAL A 355 -8.77 -22.20 -33.49
C VAL A 355 -10.02 -22.68 -34.22
N GLU A 356 -11.01 -21.81 -34.34
CA GLU A 356 -12.20 -22.03 -35.17
C GLU A 356 -11.87 -21.53 -36.58
N THR A 357 -11.62 -22.44 -37.53
CA THR A 357 -11.52 -22.09 -38.95
C THR A 357 -12.80 -22.48 -39.66
N ASP A 358 -13.60 -21.47 -40.01
CA ASP A 358 -14.69 -21.57 -40.99
C ASP A 358 -14.15 -21.87 -42.39
N VAL A 359 -14.56 -23.00 -42.99
CA VAL A 359 -14.50 -23.31 -44.43
C VAL A 359 -15.77 -24.10 -44.79
N PRO A 360 -16.43 -23.86 -45.94
CA PRO A 360 -17.87 -24.08 -46.09
C PRO A 360 -18.29 -25.52 -46.35
N VAL A 361 -19.55 -25.77 -45.98
CA VAL A 361 -20.36 -26.97 -46.15
C VAL A 361 -20.30 -27.53 -47.58
N LEU A 362 -19.84 -28.78 -47.72
CA LEU A 362 -20.12 -29.67 -48.84
C LEU A 362 -20.88 -30.90 -48.31
N PHE A 363 -22.08 -31.09 -48.83
CA PHE A 363 -23.04 -32.16 -48.49
C PHE A 363 -22.46 -33.59 -48.61
N PRO A 364 -22.89 -34.56 -47.77
CA PRO A 364 -22.71 -35.97 -48.09
C PRO A 364 -23.90 -36.49 -48.92
N ALA A 365 -23.58 -37.07 -50.08
CA ALA A 365 -24.50 -37.94 -50.82
C ALA A 365 -24.57 -39.32 -50.15
N SER A 366 -25.78 -39.86 -50.18
CA SER A 366 -26.27 -41.14 -49.67
C SER A 366 -25.51 -42.40 -50.10
N SER A 367 -25.56 -43.42 -49.23
CA SER A 367 -25.16 -44.83 -49.39
C SER A 367 -25.72 -45.51 -50.65
N PRO A 368 -25.18 -46.67 -51.09
CA PRO A 368 -25.61 -47.99 -50.57
C PRO A 368 -24.43 -49.00 -50.44
N VAL A 369 -24.48 -50.16 -49.77
CA VAL A 369 -25.26 -51.38 -50.06
C VAL A 369 -25.13 -52.36 -48.86
N LYS A 370 -26.17 -53.16 -48.72
CA LYS A 370 -26.52 -54.20 -47.71
C LYS A 370 -25.75 -55.53 -47.78
N THR A 371 -25.87 -56.27 -46.66
CA THR A 371 -26.02 -57.75 -46.47
C THR A 371 -24.85 -58.64 -46.87
N ASP A 372 -24.40 -59.63 -46.08
CA ASP A 372 -24.95 -60.35 -44.92
C ASP A 372 -23.91 -60.52 -43.80
#